data_AF-A0A9Q1ZD40-F1
#
_entry.id   AF-A0A9Q1ZD40-F1
#
_cell.length_a   1.000
_cell.length_b   1.000
_cell.length_c   1.000
_cell.angle_alpha   90.00
_cell.angle_beta   90.00
_cell.angle_gamma   90.00
#
_symmetry.space_group_name_H-M   'P 1'
#
loop_
_entity.id
_entity.type
_entity.pdbx_description
1 polymer ?
#
loop_
_entity_poly.entity_id
_entity_poly.type
_entity_poly.pdbx_seq_one_letter_code
_entity_poly.pdbx_strand_id
1 'polypeptide(L)'
;MDQIQFKIVIADKNKEMKLTKKQVVVLLEALWDFKESIQAIDTKEDLRKRLLEHKQSEVNKLFDYLQDSINYNFERHLQKCFKKNKDDDPGMETMSWLVTGGKDGQ
;
A
#
# COMPACT_ATOMS: atom_id res chain seq x y z
N MET A 1 -16.16 -38.23 -18.12
CA MET A 1 -15.96 -37.20 -17.10
C MET A 1 -14.61 -36.57 -17.35
N ASP A 2 -14.58 -35.38 -17.92
CA ASP A 2 -13.33 -34.71 -18.30
C ASP A 2 -12.67 -34.10 -17.06
N GLN A 3 -11.50 -34.61 -16.67
CA GLN A 3 -10.68 -34.02 -15.62
C GLN A 3 -9.92 -32.81 -16.17
N ILE A 4 -10.13 -31.64 -15.59
CA ILE A 4 -9.34 -30.44 -15.87
C ILE A 4 -8.04 -30.52 -15.07
N GLN A 5 -6.92 -30.74 -15.75
CA GLN A 5 -5.59 -30.74 -15.16
C GLN A 5 -5.08 -29.31 -15.04
N PHE A 6 -5.08 -28.75 -13.83
CA PHE A 6 -4.48 -27.45 -13.56
C PHE A 6 -2.96 -27.59 -13.41
N LYS A 7 -2.20 -27.22 -14.44
CA LYS A 7 -0.77 -26.92 -14.28
C LYS A 7 -0.66 -25.53 -13.68
N ILE A 8 -0.39 -25.45 -12.38
CA ILE A 8 0.11 -24.21 -11.77
C ILE A 8 1.53 -23.99 -12.34
N VAL A 9 1.63 -23.11 -13.34
CA VAL A 9 2.91 -22.63 -13.87
C VAL A 9 3.48 -21.66 -12.84
N ILE A 10 4.20 -22.18 -11.86
CA ILE A 10 5.15 -21.37 -11.11
C ILE A 10 6.37 -21.21 -12.02
N ALA A 11 6.73 -19.96 -12.33
CA ALA A 11 7.94 -19.64 -13.05
C ALA A 11 9.13 -20.17 -12.24
N ASP A 12 9.65 -21.33 -12.65
CA ASP A 12 10.87 -21.97 -12.15
C ASP A 12 10.90 -22.11 -10.60
N LYS A 13 10.60 -23.30 -10.08
CA LYS A 13 10.42 -23.58 -8.63
C LYS A 13 11.61 -23.17 -7.74
N ASN A 14 12.75 -22.83 -8.33
CA ASN A 14 13.98 -22.42 -7.64
C ASN A 14 14.40 -20.97 -7.89
N LYS A 15 13.56 -20.14 -8.52
CA LYS A 15 13.88 -18.72 -8.70
C LYS A 15 13.55 -17.95 -7.42
N GLU A 16 14.53 -17.89 -6.54
CA GLU A 16 14.47 -16.97 -5.39
C GLU A 16 14.43 -15.53 -5.89
N MET A 17 13.29 -14.88 -5.73
CA MET A 17 13.15 -13.46 -5.99
C MET A 17 13.72 -12.68 -4.80
N LYS A 18 14.95 -12.18 -4.94
CA LYS A 18 15.56 -11.29 -3.94
C LYS A 18 14.97 -9.89 -4.09
N LEU A 19 14.14 -9.48 -3.14
CA LEU A 19 13.60 -8.13 -3.08
C LEU A 19 14.41 -7.26 -2.12
N THR A 20 14.65 -6.02 -2.51
CA THR A 20 15.17 -4.99 -1.62
C THR A 20 14.09 -4.50 -0.67
N LYS A 21 14.49 -3.92 0.48
CA LYS A 21 13.53 -3.31 1.43
C LYS A 21 12.61 -2.29 0.76
N LYS A 22 13.12 -1.47 -0.17
CA LYS A 22 12.32 -0.49 -0.92
C LYS A 22 11.24 -1.16 -1.77
N GLN A 23 11.56 -2.26 -2.45
CA GLN A 23 10.58 -3.00 -3.25
C GLN A 23 9.50 -3.62 -2.36
N VAL A 24 9.86 -4.15 -1.19
CA VAL A 24 8.89 -4.66 -0.22
C VAL A 24 7.97 -3.55 0.29
N VAL A 25 8.50 -2.34 0.54
CA VAL A 25 7.68 -1.17 0.91
C VAL A 25 6.69 -0.81 -0.20
N VAL A 26 7.12 -0.79 -1.47
CA VAL A 26 6.20 -0.53 -2.61
C VAL A 26 5.09 -1.59 -2.71
N LEU A 27 5.41 -2.85 -2.42
CA LEU A 27 4.38 -3.91 -2.35
C LEU A 27 3.40 -3.66 -1.21
N LEU A 28 3.87 -3.23 -0.04
CA LEU A 28 3.00 -2.86 1.08
C LEU A 28 2.11 -1.66 0.73
N GLU A 29 2.62 -0.65 0.03
CA GLU A 29 1.84 0.49 -0.48
C GLU A 29 0.73 0.04 -1.44
N ALA A 30 1.07 -0.77 -2.44
CA ALA A 30 0.09 -1.30 -3.39
C ALA A 30 -0.98 -2.18 -2.72
N LEU A 31 -0.60 -2.99 -1.73
CA LEU A 31 -1.54 -3.79 -0.95
C LEU A 31 -2.46 -2.92 -0.10
N TRP A 32 -1.95 -1.81 0.44
CA TRP A 32 -2.74 -0.84 1.18
C TRP A 32 -3.80 -0.18 0.27
N ASP A 33 -3.39 0.35 -0.88
CA ASP A 33 -4.30 1.00 -1.84
C ASP A 33 -5.39 0.03 -2.32
N PHE A 34 -5.01 -1.23 -2.56
CA PHE A 34 -5.95 -2.27 -2.95
C PHE A 34 -6.94 -2.60 -1.82
N LYS A 35 -6.48 -2.64 -0.56
CA LYS A 35 -7.34 -2.83 0.61
C LYS A 35 -8.36 -1.70 0.75
N GLU A 36 -7.92 -0.44 0.62
CA GLU A 36 -8.83 0.72 0.66
C GLU A 36 -9.85 0.65 -0.47
N SER A 37 -9.42 0.26 -1.68
CA SER A 37 -10.31 0.07 -2.83
C SER A 37 -11.36 -1.01 -2.57
N ILE A 38 -11.01 -2.12 -1.91
CA ILE A 38 -11.97 -3.17 -1.53
C ILE A 38 -12.97 -2.63 -0.49
N GLN A 39 -12.49 -1.92 0.53
CA GLN A 39 -13.31 -1.40 1.61
C GLN A 39 -14.28 -0.32 1.15
N ALA A 40 -13.95 0.41 0.08
CA ALA A 40 -14.83 1.40 -0.53
C ALA A 40 -15.99 0.78 -1.35
N ILE A 41 -15.96 -0.53 -1.64
CA ILE A 41 -17.04 -1.19 -2.39
C ILE A 41 -18.22 -1.48 -1.46
N ASP A 42 -19.28 -0.70 -1.60
CA ASP A 42 -20.58 -1.03 -1.00
C ASP A 42 -21.32 -2.04 -1.90
N THR A 43 -21.74 -3.15 -1.31
CA THR A 43 -22.51 -4.19 -2.01
C THR A 43 -23.60 -4.75 -1.10
N LYS A 44 -24.80 -4.88 -1.67
CA LYS A 44 -25.96 -5.49 -1.00
C LYS A 44 -26.06 -7.00 -1.22
N GLU A 45 -25.19 -7.55 -2.06
CA GLU A 45 -25.14 -8.98 -2.38
C GLU A 45 -24.24 -9.74 -1.39
N ASP A 46 -24.81 -10.71 -0.68
CA ASP A 46 -24.12 -11.48 0.38
C ASP A 46 -22.91 -12.28 -0.13
N LEU A 47 -23.02 -12.89 -1.32
CA LEU A 47 -21.91 -13.65 -1.91
C LEU A 47 -20.73 -12.73 -2.24
N ARG A 48 -21.02 -11.56 -2.81
CA ARG A 48 -20.01 -10.57 -3.14
C ARG A 48 -19.36 -10.01 -1.87
N LYS A 49 -20.14 -9.77 -0.81
CA LYS A 49 -19.62 -9.34 0.50
C LYS A 49 -18.61 -10.35 1.05
N ARG A 50 -18.96 -11.63 1.09
CA ARG A 50 -18.04 -12.70 1.55
C ARG A 50 -16.77 -12.78 0.72
N LEU A 51 -16.87 -12.58 -0.60
CA LEU A 51 -15.70 -12.56 -1.48
C LEU A 51 -14.77 -11.37 -1.15
N LEU A 52 -15.32 -10.20 -0.87
CA LEU A 52 -14.55 -9.01 -0.49
C LEU A 52 -13.87 -9.20 0.89
N GLU A 53 -14.58 -9.75 1.87
CA GLU A 53 -14.03 -10.10 3.19
C GLU A 53 -12.87 -11.11 3.06
N HIS A 54 -13.03 -12.13 2.22
CA HIS A 54 -11.96 -13.09 1.94
C HIS A 54 -10.74 -12.41 1.31
N LYS A 55 -10.93 -11.55 0.30
CA LYS A 55 -9.84 -10.79 -0.31
C LYS A 55 -9.11 -9.91 0.70
N GLN A 56 -9.85 -9.24 1.58
CA GLN A 56 -9.28 -8.42 2.64
C GLN A 56 -8.44 -9.25 3.63
N SER A 57 -8.91 -10.46 3.98
CA SER A 57 -8.15 -11.39 4.82
C SER A 57 -6.83 -11.81 4.17
N GLU A 58 -6.84 -12.16 2.88
CA GLU A 58 -5.62 -12.51 2.14
C GLU A 58 -4.64 -11.33 2.04
N VAL A 59 -5.15 -10.12 1.83
CA VAL A 59 -4.31 -8.91 1.84
C VAL A 59 -3.65 -8.71 3.21
N ASN A 60 -4.39 -8.83 4.31
CA ASN A 60 -3.82 -8.69 5.65
C ASN A 60 -2.71 -9.74 5.91
N LYS A 61 -2.93 -11.01 5.51
CA LYS A 61 -1.89 -12.05 5.66
C LYS A 61 -0.62 -11.72 4.89
N LEU A 62 -0.74 -11.24 3.66
CA LEU A 62 0.41 -10.81 2.85
C LEU A 62 1.09 -9.60 3.49
N PHE A 63 0.32 -8.69 4.06
CA PHE A 63 0.81 -7.51 4.75
C PHE A 63 1.69 -7.88 5.94
N ASP A 64 1.18 -8.73 6.83
CA ASP A 64 1.91 -9.19 8.02
C ASP A 64 3.21 -9.91 7.61
N TYR A 65 3.12 -10.84 6.65
CA TYR A 65 4.27 -11.57 6.15
C TYR A 65 5.37 -10.65 5.60
N LEU A 66 5.00 -9.66 4.79
CA LEU A 66 5.95 -8.71 4.22
C LEU A 66 6.52 -7.78 5.30
N GLN A 67 5.72 -7.28 6.23
CA GLN A 67 6.19 -6.42 7.32
C GLN A 67 7.21 -7.12 8.21
N ASP A 68 6.94 -8.38 8.59
CA ASP A 68 7.84 -9.19 9.40
C ASP A 68 9.14 -9.49 8.65
N SER A 69 9.06 -9.79 7.35
CA SER A 69 10.23 -10.11 6.52
C SER A 69 11.29 -9.02 6.46
N ILE A 70 10.90 -7.75 6.66
CA ILE A 70 11.81 -6.58 6.64
C ILE A 70 11.85 -5.82 7.96
N ASN A 71 11.27 -6.38 9.04
CA ASN A 71 11.11 -5.76 10.35
C ASN A 71 10.65 -4.29 10.23
N TYR A 72 9.49 -4.10 9.60
CA TYR A 72 8.99 -2.79 9.20
C TYR A 72 7.58 -2.53 9.69
N ASN A 73 7.38 -1.38 10.35
CA ASN A 73 6.06 -0.93 10.77
C ASN A 73 5.49 0.07 9.74
N PHE A 74 4.61 -0.43 8.87
CA PHE A 74 3.98 0.35 7.81
C PHE A 74 3.00 1.39 8.36
N GLU A 75 2.27 1.08 9.43
CA GLU A 75 1.34 2.02 10.06
C GLU A 75 2.06 3.28 10.57
N ARG A 76 3.24 3.13 11.19
CA ARG A 76 4.11 4.26 11.54
C ARG A 76 4.57 5.06 10.32
N HIS A 77 4.77 4.41 9.18
CA HIS A 77 5.11 5.09 7.93
C HIS A 77 3.95 5.93 7.41
N LEU A 78 2.74 5.35 7.36
CA LEU A 78 1.51 6.07 7.02
C LEU A 78 1.32 7.29 7.92
N GLN A 79 1.48 7.15 9.23
CA GLN A 79 1.35 8.27 10.18
C GLN A 79 2.33 9.42 9.88
N LYS A 80 3.55 9.11 9.40
CA LYS A 80 4.50 10.15 8.98
C LYS A 80 4.04 10.85 7.70
N CYS A 81 3.48 10.11 6.75
CA CYS A 81 2.91 10.69 5.53
C CYS A 81 1.69 11.57 5.82
N PHE A 82 0.77 11.12 6.68
CA PHE A 82 -0.39 11.92 7.08
C PHE A 82 -0.03 13.16 7.90
N LYS A 83 1.00 13.08 8.74
CA LYS A 83 1.47 14.24 9.53
C LYS A 83 2.14 15.33 8.69
N LYS A 84 2.62 15.02 7.47
CA LYS A 84 3.19 16.02 6.55
C LYS A 84 2.14 16.95 5.91
N ASN A 85 0.85 16.61 6.00
CA ASN A 85 -0.22 17.33 5.32
C ASN A 85 -0.80 18.54 6.09
N LYS A 86 -0.09 19.12 7.07
CA LYS A 86 -0.61 20.32 7.76
C LYS A 86 0.20 21.60 7.57
N ASP A 87 1.52 21.57 7.40
CA ASP A 87 2.30 22.82 7.28
C ASP A 87 3.49 22.76 6.31
N ASP A 88 3.84 21.59 5.75
CA ASP A 88 5.00 21.41 4.85
C ASP A 88 4.58 21.18 3.39
N ASP A 89 3.58 21.93 2.90
CA ASP A 89 3.31 21.95 1.47
C ASP A 89 4.34 22.89 0.82
N PRO A 90 5.30 22.40 0.00
CA PRO A 90 6.26 23.27 -0.68
C PRO A 90 5.57 24.31 -1.59
N GLY A 91 4.31 24.07 -1.98
CA GLY A 91 3.46 25.06 -2.65
C GLY A 91 3.08 26.24 -1.74
N MET A 92 2.85 26.01 -0.44
CA MET A 92 2.51 27.06 0.52
C MET A 92 3.71 27.91 0.91
N GLU A 93 4.90 27.31 1.05
CA GLU A 93 6.14 28.09 1.23
C GLU A 93 6.44 28.98 0.02
N THR A 94 6.30 28.44 -1.20
CA THR A 94 6.54 29.20 -2.44
C THR A 94 5.56 30.38 -2.59
N MET A 95 4.28 30.15 -2.26
CA MET A 95 3.26 31.21 -2.30
C MET A 95 3.46 32.24 -1.19
N SER A 96 3.84 31.81 0.02
CA SER A 96 4.18 32.72 1.13
C SER A 96 5.38 33.60 0.76
N TRP A 97 6.45 33.03 0.20
CA TRP A 97 7.65 33.75 -0.21
C TRP A 97 7.39 34.78 -1.32
N LEU A 98 6.52 34.44 -2.28
CA LEU A 98 6.06 35.36 -3.34
C LEU A 98 5.19 36.50 -2.80
N VAL A 99 4.38 36.24 -1.76
CA VAL A 99 3.48 37.23 -1.15
C VAL A 99 4.21 38.15 -0.16
N THR A 100 5.20 37.65 0.58
CA THR A 100 5.98 38.44 1.55
C THR A 100 7.26 39.05 0.97
N GLY A 101 7.61 38.71 -0.28
CA GLY A 101 8.68 39.36 -1.03
C GLY A 101 10.07 39.15 -0.45
N GLY A 102 10.33 38.01 0.20
CA GLY A 102 11.66 37.64 0.68
C GLY A 102 12.27 38.60 1.71
N LYS A 103 11.46 39.14 2.64
CA LYS A 103 11.94 40.10 3.66
C LYS A 103 12.48 39.48 4.96
N ASP A 104 12.46 38.17 5.12
CA ASP A 104 12.93 37.53 6.37
C ASP A 104 14.45 37.26 6.40
N GLY A 105 15.24 38.17 5.83
CA GLY A 105 16.70 38.01 5.68
C GLY A 105 17.52 39.29 5.84
N GLN A 106 17.02 40.32 6.51
CA GLN A 106 17.78 41.50 6.92
C GLN A 106 17.58 41.83 8.39
#